data_AF-A0A4R4BL67-F1
#
_entry.id   AF-A0A4R4BL67-F1
#
_cell.length_a   1.000
_cell.length_b   1.000
_cell.length_c   1.000
_cell.angle_alpha   90.00
_cell.angle_beta   90.00
_cell.angle_gamma   90.00
#
_symmetry.space_group_name_H-M   'P 1'
#
loop_
_entity.id
_entity.type
_entity.pdbx_description
1 polymer ?
#
loop_
_entity_poly.entity_id
_entity_poly.type
_entity_poly.pdbx_seq_one_letter_code
_entity_poly.pdbx_strand_id
1 'polypeptide(L)'
;MEFYKVTSEGIWTTMKVIAANSKYEAVGYLVMDYQKEGNEIEEISVETIDRKEEIEWECIGFPVYKTLEEIYEEKEDKSIPCIVVGLIEN
;
A
#
# COMPACT_ATOMS: atom_id res chain seq x y z
N MET A 1 -4.87 -5.11 12.85
CA MET A 1 -4.66 -4.75 11.44
C MET A 1 -3.19 -4.48 11.28
N GLU A 2 -2.55 -5.12 10.31
CA GLU A 2 -1.13 -4.95 10.01
C GLU A 2 -0.97 -4.22 8.67
N PHE A 3 0.25 -3.79 8.38
CA PHE A 3 0.60 -3.12 7.14
C PHE A 3 1.36 -4.08 6.24
N TYR A 4 0.89 -4.20 4.99
CA TYR A 4 1.48 -5.08 3.99
C TYR A 4 1.92 -4.28 2.79
N LYS A 5 3.22 -4.31 2.47
CA LYS A 5 3.67 -3.85 1.17
C LYS A 5 3.45 -4.97 0.17
N VAL A 6 2.58 -4.70 -0.78
CA VAL A 6 2.26 -5.60 -1.87
C VAL A 6 2.89 -5.04 -3.13
N THR A 7 3.76 -5.83 -3.74
CA THR A 7 4.39 -5.52 -5.01
C THR A 7 3.71 -6.37 -6.08
N SER A 8 3.23 -5.71 -7.14
CA SER A 8 2.71 -6.37 -8.33
C SER A 8 3.65 -6.11 -9.49
N GLU A 9 4.07 -7.17 -10.15
CA GLU A 9 4.86 -7.15 -11.37
C GLU A 9 3.99 -7.50 -12.59
N GLY A 10 4.34 -6.90 -13.72
CA GLY A 10 3.63 -6.98 -15.01
C GLY A 10 4.34 -6.07 -16.01
N ILE A 11 3.58 -5.35 -16.87
CA ILE A 11 4.17 -4.32 -17.74
C ILE A 11 4.89 -3.22 -16.93
N TRP A 12 4.36 -2.91 -15.74
CA TRP A 12 4.95 -1.96 -14.80
C TRP A 12 4.97 -2.56 -13.39
N THR A 13 6.07 -2.37 -12.67
CA THR A 13 6.15 -2.68 -11.24
C THR A 13 5.38 -1.64 -10.45
N THR A 14 4.50 -2.10 -9.58
CA THR A 14 3.69 -1.22 -8.72
C THR A 14 3.75 -1.70 -7.29
N MET A 15 3.90 -0.77 -6.37
CA MET A 15 4.00 -1.06 -4.94
C MET A 15 2.94 -0.26 -4.19
N LYS A 16 2.15 -0.96 -3.37
CA LYS A 16 1.17 -0.32 -2.47
C LYS A 16 1.34 -0.87 -1.06
N VAL A 17 1.22 0.00 -0.07
CA VAL A 17 1.08 -0.42 1.33
C VAL A 17 -0.41 -0.48 1.66
N ILE A 18 -0.86 -1.64 2.12
CA ILE A 18 -2.26 -1.95 2.40
C ILE A 18 -2.40 -2.31 3.89
N ALA A 19 -3.33 -1.65 4.57
CA ALA A 19 -3.75 -2.05 5.90
C ALA A 19 -4.79 -3.17 5.78
N ALA A 20 -4.55 -4.33 6.39
CA ALA A 20 -5.47 -5.48 6.35
C ALA A 20 -5.35 -6.37 7.61
N ASN A 21 -6.28 -7.32 7.81
CA ASN A 21 -6.16 -8.28 8.92
C ASN A 21 -5.25 -9.47 8.59
N SER A 22 -4.95 -9.69 7.32
CA SER A 22 -4.00 -10.70 6.88
C SER A 22 -3.37 -10.32 5.54
N LYS A 23 -2.21 -10.92 5.22
CA LYS A 23 -1.57 -10.80 3.91
C LYS A 23 -2.50 -11.23 2.75
N TYR A 24 -3.39 -12.19 2.99
CA TYR A 24 -4.33 -12.68 1.99
C TYR A 24 -5.44 -11.67 1.70
N GLU A 25 -5.93 -10.97 2.74
CA GLU A 25 -6.86 -9.86 2.56
C GLU A 25 -6.22 -8.71 1.78
N ALA A 26 -4.96 -8.38 2.09
CA ALA A 26 -4.24 -7.32 1.38
C ALA A 26 -4.08 -7.65 -0.12
N VAL A 27 -3.66 -8.88 -0.45
CA VAL A 27 -3.54 -9.33 -1.84
C VAL A 27 -4.90 -9.35 -2.55
N GLY A 28 -5.94 -9.90 -1.90
CA GLY A 28 -7.28 -9.92 -2.47
C GLY A 28 -7.83 -8.52 -2.75
N TYR A 29 -7.58 -7.57 -1.85
CA TYR A 29 -7.95 -6.17 -2.04
C TYR A 29 -7.23 -5.54 -3.24
N LEU A 30 -5.92 -5.76 -3.38
CA LEU A 30 -5.16 -5.27 -4.54
C LEU A 30 -5.69 -5.84 -5.86
N VAL A 31 -5.95 -7.14 -5.92
CA VAL A 31 -6.48 -7.78 -7.14
C VAL A 31 -7.84 -7.18 -7.52
N MET A 32 -8.72 -6.97 -6.55
CA MET A 32 -10.02 -6.33 -6.78
C MET A 32 -9.89 -4.88 -7.26
N ASP A 33 -8.88 -4.14 -6.77
CA ASP A 33 -8.56 -2.78 -7.20
C ASP A 33 -8.10 -2.76 -8.66
N TYR A 34 -7.18 -3.67 -9.05
CA TYR A 34 -6.61 -3.74 -10.40
C TYR A 34 -7.61 -4.22 -11.44
N GLN A 35 -8.48 -5.16 -11.07
CA GLN A 35 -9.56 -5.63 -11.94
C GLN A 35 -10.54 -4.52 -12.31
N LYS A 36 -10.77 -3.52 -11.43
CA LYS A 36 -11.61 -2.36 -11.76
C LYS A 36 -10.97 -1.45 -12.80
N GLU A 37 -9.64 -1.37 -12.79
CA GLU A 37 -8.85 -0.52 -13.71
C GLU A 37 -8.52 -1.24 -15.03
N GLY A 38 -8.72 -2.56 -15.10
CA GLY A 38 -8.38 -3.37 -16.27
C GLY A 38 -6.88 -3.67 -16.39
N ASN A 39 -6.14 -3.58 -15.28
CA ASN A 39 -4.71 -3.87 -15.26
C ASN A 39 -4.48 -5.38 -15.14
N GLU A 40 -3.52 -5.90 -15.91
CA GLU A 40 -3.03 -7.27 -15.76
C GLU A 40 -2.03 -7.36 -14.60
N ILE A 41 -2.09 -8.47 -13.87
CA ILE A 41 -1.16 -8.79 -12.79
C ILE A 41 -0.51 -10.13 -13.13
N GLU A 42 0.82 -10.16 -13.20
CA GLU A 42 1.57 -11.37 -13.49
C GLU A 42 2.06 -12.04 -12.20
N GLU A 43 2.80 -11.30 -11.38
CA GLU A 43 3.36 -11.78 -10.12
C GLU A 43 3.02 -10.84 -8.97
N ILE A 44 2.75 -11.42 -7.78
CA ILE A 44 2.50 -10.67 -6.55
C ILE A 44 3.45 -11.18 -5.47
N SER A 45 4.19 -10.26 -4.87
CA SER A 45 4.92 -10.50 -3.61
C SER A 45 4.35 -9.64 -2.49
N VAL A 46 4.44 -10.14 -1.26
CA VAL A 46 3.91 -9.46 -0.08
C VAL A 46 4.88 -9.57 1.10
N GLU A 47 5.16 -8.41 1.70
CA GLU A 47 5.93 -8.30 2.93
C GLU A 47 5.13 -7.55 4.00
N THR A 48 5.35 -7.92 5.26
CA THR A 48 4.78 -7.18 6.40
C THR A 48 5.73 -6.07 6.78
N ILE A 49 5.21 -4.86 6.98
CA ILE A 49 5.99 -3.67 7.32
C ILE A 49 5.56 -3.15 8.69
N ASP A 50 6.52 -2.61 9.45
CA ASP A 50 6.25 -2.02 10.76
C ASP A 50 5.39 -0.77 10.60
N ARG A 51 4.37 -0.63 11.45
CA ARG A 51 3.47 0.52 11.41
C ARG A 51 4.15 1.87 11.67
N LYS A 52 5.35 1.86 12.27
CA LYS A 52 6.19 3.03 12.52
C LYS A 52 7.18 3.31 11.40
N GLU A 53 7.17 2.53 10.33
CA GLU A 53 7.96 2.83 9.13
C GLU A 53 7.63 4.24 8.64
N GLU A 54 8.65 5.06 8.47
CA GLU A 54 8.53 6.44 8.00
C GLU A 54 8.56 6.46 6.46
N ILE A 55 7.55 7.11 5.88
CA ILE A 55 7.43 7.32 4.45
C ILE A 55 7.69 8.80 4.17
N GLU A 56 8.57 9.08 3.21
CA GLU A 56 8.70 10.43 2.66
C GLU A 56 7.38 10.80 1.96
N TRP A 57 6.66 11.77 2.54
CA TRP A 57 5.29 12.09 2.17
C TRP A 57 5.21 13.31 1.26
N GLU A 58 6.06 14.31 1.49
CA GLU A 58 6.09 15.55 0.73
C GLU A 58 7.54 16.05 0.59
N CYS A 59 7.89 16.59 -0.57
CA CYS A 59 9.22 17.14 -0.84
C CYS A 59 9.14 18.53 -1.47
N ILE A 60 8.45 19.46 -0.79
CA ILE A 60 8.44 20.88 -1.17
C ILE A 60 9.47 21.62 -0.31
N GLY A 61 10.71 21.67 -0.80
CA GLY A 61 11.84 22.34 -0.15
C GLY A 61 12.58 21.47 0.87
N PHE A 62 11.86 20.83 1.80
CA PHE A 62 12.42 19.84 2.73
C PHE A 62 11.52 18.61 2.80
N PRO A 63 12.09 17.40 2.95
CA PRO A 63 11.30 16.18 3.04
C PRO A 63 10.51 16.17 4.36
N VAL A 64 9.20 15.93 4.25
CA VAL A 64 8.29 15.67 5.36
C VAL A 64 8.04 14.18 5.41
N TYR A 65 8.24 13.59 6.59
CA TYR A 65 8.00 12.18 6.82
C TYR A 65 6.72 11.98 7.62
N LYS A 66 6.00 10.90 7.32
CA LYS A 66 4.88 10.40 8.12
C LYS A 66 5.04 8.90 8.32
N THR A 67 4.65 8.41 9.48
CA THR A 67 4.54 6.98 9.72
C THR A 67 3.33 6.38 8.99
N LEU A 68 3.39 5.08 8.68
CA LEU A 68 2.23 4.36 8.14
C LEU A 68 1.01 4.43 9.06
N GLU A 69 1.22 4.42 10.38
CA GLU A 69 0.17 4.61 11.36
C GLU A 69 -0.51 5.98 11.24
N GLU A 70 0.24 7.07 11.12
CA GLU A 70 -0.33 8.41 10.95
C GLU A 70 -1.16 8.53 9.65
N ILE A 71 -0.63 8.01 8.54
CA ILE A 71 -1.35 8.03 7.24
C ILE A 71 -2.63 7.20 7.31
N TYR A 72 -2.59 6.06 8.00
CA TYR A 72 -3.77 5.22 8.19
C TYR A 72 -4.81 5.87 9.10
N GLU A 73 -4.39 6.59 10.15
CA GLU A 73 -5.31 7.27 11.05
C GLU A 73 -6.14 8.36 10.34
N GLU A 74 -5.63 8.93 9.25
CA GLU A 74 -6.32 9.90 8.40
C GLU A 74 -7.40 9.29 7.47
N LYS A 75 -7.51 7.95 7.37
CA LYS A 75 -8.51 7.30 6.51
C LYS A 75 -9.92 7.39 7.11
N GLU A 76 -10.89 7.72 6.25
CA GLU A 76 -12.31 7.85 6.62
C GLU A 76 -12.96 6.51 7.01
N ASP A 77 -12.67 5.45 6.25
CA ASP A 77 -13.17 4.10 6.50
C ASP A 77 -12.01 3.15 6.78
N LYS A 78 -12.10 2.49 7.93
CA LYS A 78 -11.12 1.55 8.49
C LYS A 78 -11.72 0.16 8.69
N SER A 79 -12.97 -0.06 8.27
CA SER A 79 -13.72 -1.30 8.46
C SER A 79 -13.37 -2.40 7.46
N ILE A 80 -12.77 -2.02 6.33
CA ILE A 80 -12.28 -2.91 5.27
C ILE A 80 -10.79 -2.66 5.03
N PRO A 81 -10.07 -3.60 4.37
CA PRO A 81 -8.72 -3.32 3.91
C PRO A 81 -8.67 -2.04 3.05
N CYS A 82 -7.58 -1.28 3.15
CA CYS A 82 -7.44 -0.04 2.39
C CYS A 82 -5.99 0.25 2.01
N ILE A 83 -5.80 0.92 0.86
CA ILE A 83 -4.50 1.44 0.46
C ILE A 83 -4.14 2.61 1.37
N VAL A 84 -3.05 2.45 2.11
CA VAL A 84 -2.46 3.48 2.98
C VAL A 84 -1.72 4.48 2.10
N VAL A 85 -0.79 3.98 1.28
CA VAL A 85 0.04 4.76 0.36
C VAL A 85 0.42 3.94 -0.88
N GLY A 86 0.49 4.58 -2.05
CA GLY A 86 1.13 4.04 -3.24
C GLY A 86 2.57 4.51 -3.30
N LEU A 87 3.51 3.60 -3.58
CA LEU A 87 4.94 3.90 -3.67
C LEU A 87 5.34 3.95 -5.15
N ILE A 88 6.17 4.92 -5.49
CA ILE A 88 6.78 5.04 -6.82
C ILE A 88 8.20 4.48 -6.71
N GLU A 89 8.61 3.65 -7.65
CA GLU A 89 9.99 3.22 -7.77
C GLU A 89 10.81 4.41 -8.32
N ASN A 90 11.85 4.82 -7.57
CA ASN A 90 12.78 5.88 -8.01
C ASN A 90 13.75 5.36 -9.07
#